data_AF-A0A353P0G9-F1
#
_entry.id   AF-A0A353P0G9-F1
#
_cell.length_a   1.000
_cell.length_b   1.000
_cell.length_c   1.000
_cell.angle_alpha   90.00
_cell.angle_beta   90.00
_cell.angle_gamma   90.00
#
_symmetry.space_group_name_H-M   'P 1'
#
loop_
_entity.id
_entity.type
_entity.pdbx_description
1 polymer ?
#
loop_
_entity_poly.entity_id
_entity_poly.type
_entity_poly.pdbx_seq_one_letter_code
_entity_poly.pdbx_strand_id
1 'polypeptide(L)'
;MLINKNILKKSILTFFFLCLFISSALAEPPPNIPYIDGDLDGDNEYNVLGGEDYDPDDNPGKVLNGNYCKLYYRFIPFDGLYLCCDWYVPGGSQEFQRFEFTDKGLSPRKFWRIDIIGGSTVNVFWTENPSGIWNDVHELGWDEATGNHDSINSPEPHPIWEMRIPASEFSGQELMAGICPKYSGGSGIETDPYLISTPQDMNAIGADSSDWNKCFKLVADINMAAYSGTKYNVIGNLSNSFNGIFDGNSHVIRNLRLNVSVSNVGLFGYINRNAVVKNIKLHNIDFTATNYIGGIVAMNEGRIYNCHVTGTIHGQQTCGGIAGSSNGTGSPPDLKGEISNCSFSGTIIGTSRLGGIAGGSTGTIIINSFAVIDIAGNTQIGGVIGSDMGSHFDSCFAKGKLFCRQSDAGGFAGGLTGGCGYVTDIHNCHANVIVDCNIGAGGFSGSKPFSGGRITNSYACGKIIFDPANHSDIGGFTGRSAQPYEVINCFFLDGSGPDNGSGDPLTDIQMKQWTSFTNWDFTTPVWKICTGTNYPKLAWQQKLTGDFVCPDGIGFEDFTVLANQWLLAPDVPSADIAPPSGDGIVDFHDLKIFADNWLNID
;
A
#
# COMPACT_ATOMS: atom_id res chain seq x y z
N MET A 1 8.97 -27.46 -14.61
CA MET A 1 8.57 -27.58 -16.04
C MET A 1 7.55 -26.49 -16.31
N LEU A 2 7.92 -25.42 -17.03
CA LEU A 2 7.05 -24.24 -17.20
C LEU A 2 5.96 -24.50 -18.25
N ILE A 3 4.80 -24.95 -17.79
CA ILE A 3 3.60 -25.01 -18.64
C ILE A 3 3.04 -23.59 -18.75
N ASN A 4 2.90 -23.09 -19.98
CA ASN A 4 2.31 -21.78 -20.26
C ASN A 4 0.86 -21.72 -19.74
N LYS A 5 0.53 -20.76 -18.85
CA LYS A 5 -0.81 -20.62 -18.25
C LYS A 5 -1.92 -20.56 -19.33
N ASN A 6 -1.67 -19.99 -20.50
CA ASN A 6 -2.63 -19.93 -21.61
C ASN A 6 -2.85 -21.27 -22.33
N ILE A 7 -1.86 -22.18 -22.30
CA ILE A 7 -2.03 -23.55 -22.80
C ILE A 7 -2.82 -24.36 -21.77
N LEU A 8 -2.47 -24.27 -20.48
CA LEU A 8 -3.16 -25.01 -19.43
C LEU A 8 -4.64 -24.59 -19.30
N LYS A 9 -4.95 -23.28 -19.35
CA LYS A 9 -6.34 -22.79 -19.38
C LYS A 9 -7.11 -23.34 -20.58
N LYS A 10 -6.49 -23.41 -21.76
CA LYS A 10 -7.10 -24.07 -22.93
C LYS A 10 -7.32 -25.57 -22.68
N SER A 11 -6.36 -26.29 -22.11
CA SER A 11 -6.51 -27.71 -21.79
C SER A 11 -7.62 -27.98 -20.77
N ILE A 12 -7.77 -27.15 -19.73
CA ILE A 12 -8.88 -27.26 -18.77
C ILE A 12 -10.22 -27.03 -19.47
N LEU A 13 -10.34 -25.95 -20.26
CA LEU A 13 -11.54 -25.70 -21.06
C LEU A 13 -11.84 -26.88 -22.00
N THR A 14 -10.84 -27.42 -22.71
CA THR A 14 -10.98 -28.57 -23.61
C THR A 14 -11.40 -29.84 -22.87
N PHE A 15 -10.89 -30.09 -21.66
CA PHE A 15 -11.28 -31.25 -20.85
C PHE A 15 -12.71 -31.11 -20.31
N PHE A 16 -13.09 -29.91 -19.86
CA PHE A 16 -14.46 -29.59 -19.44
C PHE A 16 -15.45 -29.70 -20.61
N PHE A 17 -15.08 -29.17 -21.79
CA PHE A 17 -15.82 -29.37 -23.04
C PHE A 17 -15.90 -30.86 -23.42
N LEU A 18 -14.87 -31.68 -23.22
CA LEU A 18 -14.90 -33.10 -23.52
C LEU A 18 -15.92 -33.84 -22.63
N CYS A 19 -15.97 -33.53 -21.34
CA CYS A 19 -16.99 -34.04 -20.42
C CYS A 19 -18.40 -33.55 -20.79
N LEU A 20 -18.56 -32.27 -21.15
CA LEU A 20 -19.83 -31.72 -21.61
C LEU A 20 -20.30 -32.34 -22.93
N PHE A 21 -19.42 -32.55 -23.92
CA PHE A 21 -19.77 -33.15 -25.21
C PHE A 21 -20.30 -34.59 -25.08
N ILE A 22 -19.88 -35.34 -24.06
CA ILE A 22 -20.42 -36.67 -23.74
C ILE A 22 -21.87 -36.57 -23.20
N SER A 23 -22.25 -35.43 -22.61
CA SER A 23 -23.58 -35.16 -22.06
C SER A 23 -24.50 -34.41 -23.03
N SER A 24 -23.97 -33.55 -23.92
CA SER A 24 -24.72 -32.55 -24.67
C SER A 24 -24.88 -32.84 -26.18
N ALA A 25 -24.71 -34.09 -26.62
CA ALA A 25 -24.70 -34.48 -28.04
C ALA A 25 -26.08 -34.46 -28.76
N LEU A 26 -26.99 -33.54 -28.38
CA LEU A 26 -28.38 -33.47 -28.86
C LEU A 26 -28.92 -32.02 -29.03
N ALA A 27 -28.24 -31.14 -29.77
CA ALA A 27 -28.83 -29.96 -30.43
C ALA A 27 -27.87 -29.33 -31.48
N GLU A 28 -28.42 -28.77 -32.57
CA GLU A 28 -27.68 -27.98 -33.58
C GLU A 28 -28.04 -26.48 -33.53
N PRO A 29 -27.12 -25.55 -33.89
CA PRO A 29 -27.37 -24.10 -33.87
C PRO A 29 -27.50 -23.43 -35.27
N PRO A 30 -28.31 -22.35 -35.42
CA PRO A 30 -28.29 -21.43 -36.57
C PRO A 30 -27.50 -20.11 -36.31
N PRO A 31 -27.20 -19.27 -37.34
CA PRO A 31 -25.96 -18.46 -37.31
C PRO A 31 -26.03 -16.95 -37.70
N ASN A 32 -24.88 -16.29 -37.48
CA ASN A 32 -24.27 -15.16 -38.22
C ASN A 32 -24.70 -13.68 -38.05
N ILE A 33 -23.73 -12.80 -38.35
CA ILE A 33 -23.69 -11.33 -38.25
C ILE A 33 -22.95 -10.77 -39.50
N PRO A 34 -23.30 -9.60 -40.06
CA PRO A 34 -22.51 -8.89 -41.07
C PRO A 34 -21.83 -7.58 -40.57
N TYR A 35 -20.91 -7.04 -41.36
CA TYR A 35 -19.95 -5.96 -41.04
C TYR A 35 -19.79 -5.01 -42.25
N ILE A 36 -19.62 -3.70 -42.03
CA ILE A 36 -19.34 -2.68 -43.08
C ILE A 36 -18.36 -1.61 -42.54
N ASP A 37 -17.58 -1.03 -43.44
CA ASP A 37 -16.43 -0.11 -43.23
C ASP A 37 -16.55 1.13 -44.17
N GLY A 38 -15.77 2.20 -43.97
CA GLY A 38 -15.77 3.40 -44.83
C GLY A 38 -14.91 4.58 -44.36
N ASP A 39 -14.18 5.20 -45.30
CA ASP A 39 -13.06 6.16 -45.11
C ASP A 39 -13.22 7.44 -46.00
N LEU A 40 -12.43 8.53 -45.78
CA LEU A 40 -12.00 9.58 -46.77
C LEU A 40 -11.35 10.88 -46.16
N ASP A 41 -10.54 11.59 -46.98
CA ASP A 41 -9.51 12.61 -46.63
C ASP A 41 -9.88 14.13 -46.59
N GLY A 42 -8.96 14.98 -46.06
CA GLY A 42 -8.68 16.36 -46.56
C GLY A 42 -8.10 17.45 -45.60
N ASP A 43 -6.84 17.90 -45.83
CA ASP A 43 -6.22 19.26 -45.58
C ASP A 43 -6.22 19.96 -44.17
N ASN A 44 -5.35 20.95 -43.81
CA ASN A 44 -3.90 21.24 -44.05
C ASN A 44 -3.36 22.41 -43.12
N GLU A 45 -2.02 22.60 -43.01
CA GLU A 45 -1.18 23.81 -42.65
C GLU A 45 -1.59 24.86 -41.54
N TYR A 46 -0.75 25.67 -40.84
CA TYR A 46 0.71 25.74 -40.50
C TYR A 46 1.03 26.88 -39.46
N ASN A 47 2.01 26.67 -38.53
CA ASN A 47 3.08 27.62 -38.04
C ASN A 47 2.69 28.97 -37.30
N VAL A 48 3.52 29.81 -36.60
CA VAL A 48 4.88 29.77 -35.95
C VAL A 48 5.13 30.94 -34.92
N LEU A 49 5.83 30.69 -33.78
CA LEU A 49 6.71 31.50 -32.84
C LEU A 49 6.38 32.97 -32.40
N GLY A 50 7.01 33.59 -31.36
CA GLY A 50 7.63 33.07 -30.11
C GLY A 50 8.69 33.93 -29.32
N GLY A 51 8.43 34.35 -28.05
CA GLY A 51 9.37 34.94 -27.04
C GLY A 51 8.74 35.64 -25.78
N GLU A 52 9.32 35.47 -24.57
CA GLU A 52 8.90 36.01 -23.23
C GLU A 52 9.32 37.49 -22.96
N ASP A 53 8.69 38.25 -22.02
CA ASP A 53 9.33 38.84 -20.78
C ASP A 53 8.43 39.70 -19.80
N TYR A 54 9.05 40.31 -18.77
CA TYR A 54 8.55 40.93 -17.51
C TYR A 54 8.50 42.50 -17.44
N ASP A 55 7.75 43.11 -16.49
CA ASP A 55 7.99 44.48 -15.91
C ASP A 55 7.07 44.85 -14.69
N PRO A 56 7.10 46.09 -14.14
CA PRO A 56 6.27 46.55 -13.00
C PRO A 56 5.37 47.81 -13.31
N ASP A 57 5.27 48.70 -12.32
CA ASP A 57 4.65 50.05 -12.24
C ASP A 57 3.12 50.21 -12.01
N ASP A 58 2.83 50.95 -10.92
CA ASP A 58 1.56 51.13 -10.20
C ASP A 58 0.87 52.47 -10.56
N ASN A 59 -0.45 52.59 -10.35
CA ASN A 59 -1.12 53.90 -10.44
C ASN A 59 -2.45 54.03 -9.64
N PRO A 60 -2.45 54.71 -8.47
CA PRO A 60 -3.65 54.87 -7.63
C PRO A 60 -4.55 56.05 -8.09
N GLY A 61 -5.40 55.83 -9.11
CA GLY A 61 -6.14 56.93 -9.77
C GLY A 61 -7.62 56.76 -10.13
N LYS A 62 -8.25 55.59 -9.98
CA LYS A 62 -9.67 55.36 -10.36
C LYS A 62 -10.49 54.71 -9.24
N VAL A 63 -11.48 55.44 -8.71
CA VAL A 63 -12.54 54.86 -7.87
C VAL A 63 -13.56 54.16 -8.77
N LEU A 64 -13.50 52.83 -8.82
CA LEU A 64 -14.43 51.99 -9.57
C LEU A 64 -15.72 51.78 -8.74
N ASN A 65 -16.83 52.35 -9.20
CA ASN A 65 -18.15 52.13 -8.61
C ASN A 65 -18.78 50.85 -9.20
N GLY A 66 -18.56 49.71 -8.54
CA GLY A 66 -19.16 48.42 -8.85
C GLY A 66 -18.38 47.26 -8.24
N ASN A 67 -19.01 46.08 -8.16
CA ASN A 67 -18.29 44.85 -7.89
C ASN A 67 -17.57 44.41 -9.17
N TYR A 68 -16.34 43.92 -9.05
CA TYR A 68 -15.58 43.39 -10.18
C TYR A 68 -14.69 42.22 -9.76
N CYS A 69 -14.32 41.40 -10.74
CA CYS A 69 -13.50 40.22 -10.58
C CYS A 69 -12.20 40.39 -11.37
N LYS A 70 -11.05 40.19 -10.73
CA LYS A 70 -9.75 40.11 -11.41
C LYS A 70 -9.35 38.64 -11.53
N LEU A 71 -9.09 38.16 -12.75
CA LEU A 71 -8.43 36.88 -12.94
C LEU A 71 -6.92 37.09 -13.09
N TYR A 72 -6.16 36.22 -12.44
CA TYR A 72 -4.72 36.06 -12.63
C TYR A 72 -4.51 34.63 -13.12
N TYR A 73 -3.61 34.45 -14.07
CA TYR A 73 -3.14 33.11 -14.44
C TYR A 73 -1.71 32.89 -13.99
N ARG A 74 -1.38 31.62 -13.74
CA ARG A 74 0.01 31.18 -13.59
C ARG A 74 0.20 29.93 -14.42
N PHE A 75 1.02 30.05 -15.47
CA PHE A 75 1.50 28.89 -16.19
C PHE A 75 2.57 28.19 -15.34
N ILE A 76 2.45 26.88 -15.17
CA ILE A 76 3.48 26.05 -14.54
C ILE A 76 3.92 25.03 -15.58
N PRO A 77 5.21 25.07 -16.03
CA PRO A 77 5.72 24.08 -16.97
C PRO A 77 5.45 22.66 -16.47
N PHE A 78 4.96 21.81 -17.37
CA PHE A 78 4.51 20.42 -17.13
C PHE A 78 3.17 20.22 -16.40
N ASP A 79 2.63 21.22 -15.67
CA ASP A 79 1.35 21.10 -14.95
C ASP A 79 0.17 21.87 -15.60
N GLY A 80 0.45 22.79 -16.54
CA GLY A 80 -0.58 23.48 -17.34
C GLY A 80 -0.89 24.92 -16.89
N LEU A 81 -2.04 25.43 -17.32
CA LEU A 81 -2.49 26.80 -17.05
C LEU A 81 -3.48 26.82 -15.87
N TYR A 82 -3.08 27.46 -14.76
CA TYR A 82 -3.97 27.73 -13.63
C TYR A 82 -4.55 29.13 -13.72
N LEU A 83 -5.84 29.29 -13.41
CA LEU A 83 -6.55 30.56 -13.30
C LEU A 83 -7.11 30.71 -11.88
N CYS A 84 -6.77 31.82 -11.21
CA CYS A 84 -7.30 32.22 -9.91
C CYS A 84 -8.06 33.53 -10.05
N CYS A 85 -9.07 33.78 -9.20
CA CYS A 85 -9.84 35.01 -9.22
C CYS A 85 -9.92 35.72 -7.87
N ASP A 86 -9.59 37.01 -7.83
CA ASP A 86 -9.95 37.92 -6.74
C ASP A 86 -11.32 38.53 -7.02
N TRP A 87 -12.24 38.45 -6.07
CA TRP A 87 -13.46 39.26 -6.07
C TRP A 87 -13.27 40.52 -5.23
N TYR A 88 -13.56 41.69 -5.82
CA TYR A 88 -13.54 42.96 -5.11
C TYR A 88 -14.96 43.49 -4.87
N VAL A 89 -15.33 43.58 -3.60
CA VAL A 89 -16.57 44.20 -3.13
C VAL A 89 -16.21 45.45 -2.31
N PRO A 90 -16.57 46.67 -2.75
CA PRO A 90 -16.22 47.91 -2.04
C PRO A 90 -16.76 47.92 -0.60
N GLY A 91 -15.86 47.79 0.38
CA GLY A 91 -16.19 47.77 1.82
C GLY A 91 -16.44 46.37 2.43
N GLY A 92 -16.31 45.29 1.66
CA GLY A 92 -16.33 43.92 2.16
C GLY A 92 -14.94 43.38 2.52
N SER A 93 -14.89 42.25 3.22
CA SER A 93 -13.69 41.41 3.34
C SER A 93 -13.38 40.73 2.00
N GLN A 94 -12.11 40.65 1.62
CA GLN A 94 -11.68 39.86 0.47
C GLN A 94 -11.86 38.36 0.77
N GLU A 95 -12.60 37.66 -0.09
CA GLU A 95 -12.68 36.19 -0.09
C GLU A 95 -11.96 35.65 -1.33
N PHE A 96 -11.05 34.70 -1.10
CA PHE A 96 -10.32 34.01 -2.17
C PHE A 96 -11.06 32.72 -2.53
N GLN A 97 -11.44 32.57 -3.79
CA GLN A 97 -12.01 31.33 -4.31
C GLN A 97 -11.11 30.74 -5.41
N ARG A 98 -10.82 29.45 -5.29
CA ARG A 98 -10.12 28.65 -6.31
C ARG A 98 -11.16 27.82 -7.06
N PHE A 99 -11.08 27.87 -8.39
CA PHE A 99 -11.85 27.00 -9.28
C PHE A 99 -10.91 26.02 -9.96
N GLU A 100 -11.35 24.78 -10.10
CA GLU A 100 -10.77 23.78 -11.00
C GLU A 100 -11.73 23.53 -12.15
N PHE A 101 -11.21 23.20 -13.32
CA PHE A 101 -12.01 22.76 -14.45
C PHE A 101 -11.27 21.67 -15.25
N THR A 102 -12.02 20.92 -16.06
CA THR A 102 -11.54 19.73 -16.75
C THR A 102 -11.44 19.97 -18.26
N ASP A 103 -10.29 19.66 -18.87
CA ASP A 103 -10.17 19.67 -20.33
C ASP A 103 -11.13 18.63 -20.96
N LYS A 104 -11.85 19.05 -22.00
CA LYS A 104 -12.76 18.22 -22.81
C LYS A 104 -12.40 18.32 -24.30
N GLY A 105 -11.10 18.30 -24.59
CA GLY A 105 -10.58 18.39 -25.95
C GLY A 105 -11.02 17.23 -26.87
N LEU A 106 -11.76 17.59 -27.92
CA LEU A 106 -11.80 16.90 -29.22
C LEU A 106 -12.17 17.93 -30.32
N SER A 107 -11.29 18.92 -30.51
CA SER A 107 -11.43 19.99 -31.52
C SER A 107 -10.08 20.69 -31.77
N PRO A 108 -9.74 21.12 -33.01
CA PRO A 108 -8.55 21.93 -33.29
C PRO A 108 -8.56 23.31 -32.60
N ARG A 109 -9.74 23.80 -32.22
CA ARG A 109 -9.90 24.92 -31.29
C ARG A 109 -10.21 24.34 -29.93
N LYS A 110 -9.26 24.43 -29.00
CA LYS A 110 -9.50 24.07 -27.60
C LYS A 110 -10.27 25.22 -26.94
N PHE A 111 -11.28 24.89 -26.14
CA PHE A 111 -12.05 25.89 -25.40
C PHE A 111 -12.49 25.34 -24.05
N TRP A 112 -12.35 26.15 -23.00
CA TRP A 112 -12.93 25.86 -21.70
C TRP A 112 -14.40 26.26 -21.76
N ARG A 113 -15.29 25.26 -21.67
CA ARG A 113 -16.70 25.53 -21.40
C ARG A 113 -16.85 25.73 -19.89
N ILE A 114 -17.13 26.96 -19.49
CA ILE A 114 -17.50 27.33 -18.12
C ILE A 114 -19.03 27.35 -18.07
N ASP A 115 -19.61 26.22 -17.66
CA ASP A 115 -21.04 26.11 -17.39
C ASP A 115 -21.33 26.70 -15.99
N ILE A 116 -22.00 27.85 -15.96
CA ILE A 116 -22.36 28.56 -14.72
C ILE A 116 -23.67 27.96 -14.18
N ILE A 117 -23.69 27.65 -12.88
CA ILE A 117 -24.88 27.14 -12.19
C ILE A 117 -26.01 28.17 -12.37
N GLY A 118 -27.09 27.76 -13.05
CA GLY A 118 -28.14 28.66 -13.54
C GLY A 118 -28.42 28.52 -15.04
N GLY A 119 -27.49 27.95 -15.82
CA GLY A 119 -27.70 27.61 -17.24
C GLY A 119 -27.09 28.58 -18.25
N SER A 120 -26.29 29.55 -17.79
CA SER A 120 -25.43 30.37 -18.67
C SER A 120 -24.13 29.64 -18.96
N THR A 121 -23.63 29.72 -20.19
CA THR A 121 -22.40 29.05 -20.63
C THR A 121 -21.42 30.06 -21.23
N VAL A 122 -20.27 30.23 -20.60
CA VAL A 122 -19.15 31.04 -21.13
C VAL A 122 -18.15 30.10 -21.81
N ASN A 123 -17.71 30.42 -23.02
CA ASN A 123 -16.70 29.63 -23.74
C ASN A 123 -15.41 30.46 -23.84
N VAL A 124 -14.34 30.02 -23.15
CA VAL A 124 -13.02 30.65 -23.21
C VAL A 124 -12.17 29.90 -24.24
N PHE A 125 -11.92 30.53 -25.39
CA PHE A 125 -11.19 29.92 -26.51
C PHE A 125 -9.68 30.15 -26.39
N TRP A 126 -8.88 29.15 -26.78
CA TRP A 126 -7.46 29.33 -27.06
C TRP A 126 -7.01 28.51 -28.26
N THR A 127 -5.80 28.80 -28.76
CA THR A 127 -5.17 28.10 -29.88
C THR A 127 -3.76 27.65 -29.48
N GLU A 128 -3.33 26.50 -30.01
CA GLU A 128 -1.94 26.04 -29.86
C GLU A 128 -1.12 26.48 -31.09
N ASN A 129 -0.02 27.19 -30.85
CA ASN A 129 0.90 27.61 -31.90
C ASN A 129 1.90 26.45 -32.19
N PRO A 130 2.03 25.91 -33.43
CA PRO A 130 2.67 24.61 -33.69
C PRO A 130 4.21 24.52 -33.55
N SER A 131 4.84 25.31 -32.67
CA SER A 131 6.22 25.77 -32.91
C SER A 131 7.17 25.87 -31.70
N GLY A 132 6.68 25.98 -30.46
CA GLY A 132 7.51 25.77 -29.27
C GLY A 132 8.37 26.94 -28.76
N ILE A 133 8.09 28.19 -29.17
CA ILE A 133 8.52 29.41 -28.45
C ILE A 133 7.28 30.33 -28.33
N TRP A 134 7.17 31.11 -27.25
CA TRP A 134 5.91 31.68 -26.74
C TRP A 134 5.81 33.21 -26.90
N ASN A 135 5.11 33.75 -27.91
CA ASN A 135 4.91 35.21 -28.04
C ASN A 135 3.62 35.64 -27.36
N ASP A 136 3.62 36.83 -26.75
CA ASP A 136 2.40 37.47 -26.23
C ASP A 136 1.41 37.84 -27.34
N VAL A 137 0.13 37.87 -26.98
CA VAL A 137 -1.00 38.14 -27.88
C VAL A 137 -1.73 39.41 -27.45
N HIS A 138 -1.71 40.43 -28.30
CA HIS A 138 -2.47 41.67 -28.12
C HIS A 138 -3.99 41.49 -28.32
N GLU A 139 -4.75 42.49 -27.89
CA GLU A 139 -6.21 42.53 -28.01
C GLU A 139 -6.73 42.28 -29.43
N LEU A 140 -7.61 41.30 -29.58
CA LEU A 140 -8.59 41.23 -30.67
C LEU A 140 -9.96 41.69 -30.14
N GLY A 141 -10.06 42.99 -29.83
CA GLY A 141 -11.34 43.62 -29.54
C GLY A 141 -12.24 43.57 -30.78
N TRP A 142 -13.37 42.86 -30.69
CA TRP A 142 -14.31 42.72 -31.79
C TRP A 142 -15.32 43.88 -31.77
N ASP A 143 -15.00 44.96 -32.48
CA ASP A 143 -15.97 46.03 -32.76
C ASP A 143 -16.93 45.60 -33.88
N GLU A 144 -18.18 45.31 -33.52
CA GLU A 144 -19.24 44.93 -34.47
C GLU A 144 -19.59 46.06 -35.47
N ALA A 145 -19.13 47.30 -35.26
CA ALA A 145 -19.51 48.44 -36.09
C ALA A 145 -18.64 48.70 -37.33
N THR A 146 -17.36 48.30 -37.36
CA THR A 146 -16.40 48.79 -38.39
C THR A 146 -15.54 47.74 -39.09
N GLY A 147 -15.26 46.58 -38.49
CA GLY A 147 -14.72 45.40 -39.19
C GLY A 147 -13.33 45.57 -39.84
N ASN A 148 -12.42 46.34 -39.25
CA ASN A 148 -11.04 46.49 -39.76
C ASN A 148 -10.02 46.60 -38.61
N HIS A 149 -8.76 46.19 -38.83
CA HIS A 149 -7.70 46.23 -37.81
C HIS A 149 -6.65 47.31 -38.12
N ASP A 150 -6.51 48.29 -37.22
CA ASP A 150 -5.33 49.16 -37.15
C ASP A 150 -4.33 48.62 -36.13
N SER A 151 -3.03 48.75 -36.42
CA SER A 151 -1.94 48.27 -35.55
C SER A 151 -1.10 49.42 -35.01
N ILE A 152 -0.88 49.42 -33.69
CA ILE A 152 -0.02 50.40 -33.00
C ILE A 152 1.09 49.63 -32.27
N ASN A 153 2.33 49.86 -32.66
CA ASN A 153 3.50 49.35 -31.96
C ASN A 153 3.88 50.31 -30.82
N SER A 154 3.94 49.82 -29.58
CA SER A 154 4.50 50.54 -28.43
C SER A 154 5.30 49.56 -27.55
N PRO A 155 6.56 49.85 -27.18
CA PRO A 155 7.44 48.91 -26.50
C PRO A 155 7.56 49.16 -24.99
N GLU A 156 6.45 49.03 -24.24
CA GLU A 156 6.47 48.90 -22.76
C GLU A 156 5.46 47.82 -22.34
N PRO A 157 5.71 47.00 -21.29
CA PRO A 157 4.89 45.81 -21.01
C PRO A 157 3.59 46.07 -20.22
N HIS A 158 2.79 45.00 -20.05
CA HIS A 158 1.53 44.90 -19.26
C HIS A 158 0.24 45.53 -19.82
N PRO A 159 -0.52 44.73 -20.60
CA PRO A 159 -1.97 44.72 -20.54
C PRO A 159 -2.46 43.70 -19.50
N ILE A 160 -2.93 44.17 -18.32
CA ILE A 160 -3.73 43.33 -17.43
C ILE A 160 -5.12 43.14 -18.06
N TRP A 161 -5.45 41.92 -18.49
CA TRP A 161 -6.74 41.61 -19.10
C TRP A 161 -7.89 41.70 -18.08
N GLU A 162 -8.67 42.78 -18.14
CA GLU A 162 -9.80 43.04 -17.24
C GLU A 162 -11.14 42.57 -17.85
N MET A 163 -11.52 41.31 -17.63
CA MET A 163 -12.78 40.76 -18.15
C MET A 163 -14.00 41.27 -17.36
N ARG A 164 -14.66 42.30 -17.88
CA ARG A 164 -15.82 42.98 -17.24
C ARG A 164 -17.14 42.26 -17.52
N ILE A 165 -17.57 41.35 -16.64
CA ILE A 165 -18.92 40.77 -16.68
C ILE A 165 -19.95 41.77 -16.09
N PRO A 166 -21.06 42.10 -16.79
CA PRO A 166 -22.08 42.99 -16.25
C PRO A 166 -22.80 42.41 -15.02
N ALA A 167 -22.95 43.20 -13.96
CA ALA A 167 -23.65 42.79 -12.73
C ALA A 167 -25.13 42.40 -12.95
N SER A 168 -25.72 42.80 -14.09
CA SER A 168 -27.06 42.38 -14.53
C SER A 168 -27.18 40.89 -14.87
N GLU A 169 -26.09 40.18 -15.14
CA GLU A 169 -26.12 38.73 -15.38
C GLU A 169 -26.20 37.90 -14.10
N PHE A 170 -25.95 38.51 -12.93
CA PHE A 170 -26.00 37.87 -11.61
C PHE A 170 -27.26 38.21 -10.80
N SER A 171 -28.25 38.89 -11.39
CA SER A 171 -29.43 39.35 -10.65
C SER A 171 -30.43 38.23 -10.36
N GLY A 172 -30.33 37.60 -9.18
CA GLY A 172 -31.40 36.75 -8.64
C GLY A 172 -30.97 35.44 -7.97
N GLN A 173 -29.68 35.16 -7.79
CA GLN A 173 -29.21 33.98 -7.06
C GLN A 173 -28.28 34.37 -5.90
N GLU A 174 -28.52 33.78 -4.73
CA GLU A 174 -27.60 33.85 -3.60
C GLU A 174 -26.37 32.98 -3.92
N LEU A 175 -25.19 33.58 -4.01
CA LEU A 175 -23.94 32.83 -4.07
C LEU A 175 -23.70 32.13 -2.72
N MET A 176 -24.10 30.87 -2.64
CA MET A 176 -23.62 29.96 -1.60
C MET A 176 -22.11 29.82 -1.77
N ALA A 177 -21.33 30.29 -0.80
CA ALA A 177 -19.87 30.28 -0.86
C ALA A 177 -19.33 28.83 -0.89
N GLY A 178 -18.98 28.37 -2.09
CA GLY A 178 -18.41 27.06 -2.32
C GLY A 178 -17.01 26.98 -1.74
N ILE A 179 -16.86 26.33 -0.58
CA ILE A 179 -15.55 26.08 0.02
C ILE A 179 -14.78 25.14 -0.93
N CYS A 180 -13.75 25.66 -1.59
CA CYS A 180 -12.79 24.84 -2.33
C CYS A 180 -12.16 23.83 -1.35
N PRO A 181 -12.26 22.51 -1.59
CA PRO A 181 -11.76 21.53 -0.63
C PRO A 181 -10.24 21.58 -0.54
N LYS A 182 -9.71 21.32 0.67
CA LYS A 182 -8.28 21.39 0.99
C LYS A 182 -7.45 20.29 0.30
N TYR A 183 -8.10 19.17 0.04
CA TYR A 183 -7.66 17.99 -0.70
C TYR A 183 -8.74 17.66 -1.74
N SER A 184 -8.78 16.46 -2.32
CA SER A 184 -9.86 15.98 -3.20
C SER A 184 -11.28 15.88 -2.56
N GLY A 185 -11.51 16.39 -1.34
CA GLY A 185 -12.83 16.47 -0.70
C GLY A 185 -12.81 16.26 0.82
N GLY A 186 -13.99 16.34 1.43
CA GLY A 186 -14.24 16.06 2.86
C GLY A 186 -13.81 17.17 3.84
N SER A 187 -14.22 17.03 5.10
CA SER A 187 -13.94 17.96 6.21
C SER A 187 -12.95 17.44 7.27
N GLY A 188 -12.50 16.19 7.14
CA GLY A 188 -11.47 15.58 7.98
C GLY A 188 -11.99 14.96 9.28
N ILE A 189 -13.30 14.70 9.38
CA ILE A 189 -13.93 14.00 10.51
C ILE A 189 -14.21 12.53 10.16
N GLU A 190 -14.50 11.67 11.13
CA GLU A 190 -14.63 10.22 10.88
C GLU A 190 -15.77 9.86 9.89
N THR A 191 -16.88 10.59 9.94
CA THR A 191 -18.02 10.43 9.02
C THR A 191 -17.83 11.09 7.65
N ASP A 192 -16.85 11.99 7.53
CA ASP A 192 -16.55 12.77 6.33
C ASP A 192 -15.04 13.07 6.27
N PRO A 193 -14.22 12.03 6.00
CA PRO A 193 -12.76 12.14 6.04
C PRO A 193 -12.24 12.91 4.83
N TYR A 194 -11.06 13.53 4.96
CA TYR A 194 -10.37 14.15 3.83
C TYR A 194 -10.07 13.10 2.76
N LEU A 195 -10.51 13.37 1.53
CA LEU A 195 -10.37 12.47 0.40
C LEU A 195 -9.04 12.72 -0.31
N ILE A 196 -8.30 11.65 -0.55
CA ILE A 196 -6.97 11.67 -1.15
C ILE A 196 -7.04 10.93 -2.48
N SER A 197 -6.90 11.65 -3.60
CA SER A 197 -6.93 11.07 -4.95
C SER A 197 -5.65 11.30 -5.75
N THR A 198 -4.87 12.31 -5.38
CA THR A 198 -3.63 12.70 -6.07
C THR A 198 -2.38 12.47 -5.20
N PRO A 199 -1.18 12.31 -5.79
CA PRO A 199 0.06 12.32 -5.02
C PRO A 199 0.37 13.71 -4.43
N GLN A 200 -0.18 14.78 -5.02
CA GLN A 200 -0.22 16.13 -4.45
C GLN A 200 -0.96 16.14 -3.10
N ASP A 201 -2.19 15.62 -3.04
CA ASP A 201 -2.98 15.49 -1.79
C ASP A 201 -2.16 14.75 -0.73
N MET A 202 -1.63 13.58 -1.10
CA MET A 202 -0.89 12.70 -0.19
C MET A 202 0.36 13.39 0.40
N ASN A 203 1.06 14.19 -0.41
CA ASN A 203 2.23 14.94 0.03
C ASN A 203 1.86 16.23 0.81
N ALA A 204 0.65 16.76 0.61
CA ALA A 204 0.14 17.91 1.35
C ALA A 204 -0.20 17.54 2.81
N ILE A 205 -0.64 16.31 3.09
CA ILE A 205 -0.84 15.82 4.47
C ILE A 205 0.43 16.01 5.30
N GLY A 206 1.59 15.63 4.75
CA GLY A 206 2.87 15.79 5.46
C GLY A 206 3.35 17.24 5.56
N ALA A 207 2.85 18.13 4.70
CA ALA A 207 3.18 19.56 4.76
C ALA A 207 2.37 20.29 5.86
N ASP A 208 1.10 19.92 6.04
CA ASP A 208 0.21 20.58 7.02
C ASP A 208 0.00 19.75 8.28
N SER A 209 0.87 19.99 9.26
CA SER A 209 0.79 19.33 10.57
C SER A 209 -0.42 19.72 11.44
N SER A 210 -1.26 20.67 11.01
CA SER A 210 -2.52 20.99 11.70
C SER A 210 -3.61 19.93 11.46
N ASP A 211 -3.51 19.17 10.36
CA ASP A 211 -4.45 18.08 10.07
C ASP A 211 -4.01 16.72 10.64
N TRP A 212 -2.90 16.63 11.36
CA TRP A 212 -2.39 15.34 11.87
C TRP A 212 -3.25 14.68 12.98
N ASN A 213 -4.37 15.31 13.36
CA ASN A 213 -5.43 14.75 14.20
C ASN A 213 -6.73 14.39 13.44
N LYS A 214 -6.73 14.48 12.11
CA LYS A 214 -7.90 14.33 11.23
C LYS A 214 -8.07 12.90 10.70
N CYS A 215 -9.21 12.66 10.06
CA CYS A 215 -9.49 11.43 9.35
C CYS A 215 -9.23 11.61 7.84
N PHE A 216 -8.53 10.66 7.23
CA PHE A 216 -8.14 10.64 5.81
C PHE A 216 -8.57 9.32 5.16
N LYS A 217 -8.92 9.37 3.88
CA LYS A 217 -9.31 8.18 3.10
C LYS A 217 -8.78 8.27 1.67
N LEU A 218 -8.10 7.21 1.21
CA LEU A 218 -7.78 7.08 -0.22
C LEU A 218 -9.05 6.82 -1.04
N VAL A 219 -9.21 7.53 -2.15
CA VAL A 219 -10.28 7.30 -3.15
C VAL A 219 -9.75 6.97 -4.54
N ALA A 220 -8.42 6.95 -4.70
CA ALA A 220 -7.73 6.48 -5.88
C ALA A 220 -6.37 5.85 -5.49
N ASP A 221 -5.78 5.10 -6.42
CA ASP A 221 -4.39 4.64 -6.29
C ASP A 221 -3.41 5.80 -6.52
N ILE A 222 -2.41 5.94 -5.64
CA ILE A 222 -1.50 7.08 -5.61
C ILE A 222 -0.10 6.69 -6.13
N ASN A 223 0.41 7.37 -7.16
CA ASN A 223 1.76 7.15 -7.69
C ASN A 223 2.75 8.22 -7.16
N MET A 224 3.55 7.86 -6.16
CA MET A 224 4.43 8.80 -5.45
C MET A 224 5.79 9.04 -6.13
N ALA A 225 6.00 8.55 -7.37
CA ALA A 225 7.29 8.59 -8.06
C ALA A 225 7.90 10.01 -8.23
N ALA A 226 7.09 11.06 -8.22
CA ALA A 226 7.54 12.47 -8.26
C ALA A 226 8.06 13.00 -6.91
N TYR A 227 7.63 12.39 -5.80
CA TYR A 227 7.93 12.77 -4.42
C TYR A 227 9.00 11.85 -3.84
N SER A 228 10.24 12.06 -4.27
CA SER A 228 11.40 11.28 -3.85
C SER A 228 12.34 12.03 -2.91
N GLY A 229 12.97 11.30 -1.99
CA GLY A 229 13.89 11.84 -0.99
C GLY A 229 13.22 12.93 -0.15
N THR A 230 13.85 14.10 -0.07
CA THR A 230 13.34 15.27 0.66
C THR A 230 12.14 15.98 0.01
N LYS A 231 11.65 15.52 -1.16
CA LYS A 231 10.40 16.03 -1.73
C LYS A 231 9.15 15.45 -1.05
N TYR A 232 9.26 14.27 -0.43
CA TYR A 232 8.16 13.70 0.33
C TYR A 232 8.15 14.28 1.75
N ASN A 233 7.03 14.86 2.15
CA ASN A 233 6.82 15.33 3.50
C ASN A 233 6.34 14.14 4.37
N VAL A 234 7.17 13.71 5.30
CA VAL A 234 6.87 12.58 6.21
C VAL A 234 5.78 12.99 7.22
N ILE A 235 4.72 12.18 7.33
CA ILE A 235 3.54 12.50 8.16
C ILE A 235 3.82 12.15 9.63
N GLY A 236 3.74 13.12 10.54
CA GLY A 236 3.98 12.92 11.97
C GLY A 236 5.47 12.83 12.34
N ASN A 237 5.85 13.46 13.44
CA ASN A 237 7.22 13.46 13.98
C ASN A 237 7.22 13.49 15.53
N LEU A 238 8.41 13.55 16.13
CA LEU A 238 8.60 13.52 17.59
C LEU A 238 7.99 14.71 18.34
N SER A 239 7.81 15.86 17.69
CA SER A 239 7.27 17.09 18.30
C SER A 239 5.77 17.26 18.09
N ASN A 240 5.26 16.80 16.93
CA ASN A 240 3.84 16.69 16.62
C ASN A 240 3.62 15.34 15.94
N SER A 241 2.99 14.39 16.64
CA SER A 241 2.81 13.02 16.14
C SER A 241 1.45 12.85 15.49
N PHE A 242 1.34 11.99 14.48
CA PHE A 242 0.04 11.69 13.89
C PHE A 242 -0.86 11.00 14.92
N ASN A 243 -2.04 11.55 15.16
CA ASN A 243 -3.03 11.12 16.13
C ASN A 243 -4.44 11.04 15.48
N GLY A 244 -4.48 10.93 14.15
CA GLY A 244 -5.69 10.83 13.34
C GLY A 244 -6.01 9.41 12.89
N ILE A 245 -6.86 9.30 11.87
CA ILE A 245 -7.18 8.04 11.18
C ILE A 245 -6.74 8.15 9.73
N PHE A 246 -6.00 7.16 9.23
CA PHE A 246 -5.68 7.03 7.81
C PHE A 246 -6.23 5.70 7.28
N ASP A 247 -7.18 5.77 6.35
CA ASP A 247 -7.80 4.61 5.71
C ASP A 247 -7.32 4.47 4.27
N GLY A 248 -6.47 3.48 4.02
CA GLY A 248 -6.02 3.09 2.68
C GLY A 248 -7.14 2.56 1.78
N ASN A 249 -8.31 2.21 2.35
CA ASN A 249 -9.53 1.90 1.60
C ASN A 249 -9.33 0.90 0.44
N SER A 250 -8.44 -0.08 0.62
CA SER A 250 -8.00 -1.06 -0.38
C SER A 250 -7.23 -0.53 -1.61
N HIS A 251 -6.96 0.77 -1.70
CA HIS A 251 -6.15 1.39 -2.75
C HIS A 251 -4.64 1.15 -2.55
N VAL A 252 -3.87 1.36 -3.63
CA VAL A 252 -2.41 1.20 -3.66
C VAL A 252 -1.71 2.55 -3.72
N ILE A 253 -0.86 2.83 -2.72
CA ILE A 253 0.20 3.84 -2.81
C ILE A 253 1.43 3.14 -3.40
N ARG A 254 2.05 3.68 -4.45
CA ARG A 254 3.16 3.02 -5.15
C ARG A 254 4.34 3.92 -5.50
N ASN A 255 5.52 3.31 -5.64
CA ASN A 255 6.77 3.92 -6.12
C ASN A 255 7.33 5.06 -5.25
N LEU A 256 7.01 5.09 -3.95
CA LEU A 256 7.59 6.06 -3.00
C LEU A 256 9.06 5.71 -2.74
N ARG A 257 9.96 6.68 -2.89
CA ARG A 257 11.41 6.49 -2.68
C ARG A 257 11.97 7.47 -1.67
N LEU A 258 12.47 6.99 -0.53
CA LEU A 258 12.92 7.81 0.60
C LEU A 258 14.40 7.56 0.87
N ASN A 259 15.25 8.04 -0.04
CA ASN A 259 16.71 7.91 0.04
C ASN A 259 17.30 9.22 0.61
N VAL A 260 17.54 9.24 1.93
CA VAL A 260 17.84 10.43 2.74
C VAL A 260 18.79 10.12 3.90
N SER A 261 19.67 11.05 4.28
CA SER A 261 20.65 10.83 5.37
C SER A 261 20.11 11.19 6.76
N VAL A 262 18.88 10.78 7.09
CA VAL A 262 18.20 11.09 8.37
C VAL A 262 17.56 9.86 9.01
N SER A 263 17.19 9.98 10.29
CA SER A 263 16.39 8.98 11.01
C SER A 263 14.88 9.23 10.85
N ASN A 264 14.08 8.28 11.30
CA ASN A 264 12.62 8.35 11.40
C ASN A 264 11.91 8.41 10.03
N VAL A 265 12.23 7.45 9.16
CA VAL A 265 11.74 7.40 7.76
C VAL A 265 10.64 6.35 7.57
N GLY A 266 9.56 6.75 6.91
CA GLY A 266 8.45 5.91 6.51
C GLY A 266 7.38 6.74 5.80
N LEU A 267 6.22 6.13 5.50
CA LEU A 267 5.04 6.91 5.09
C LEU A 267 4.65 7.91 6.21
N PHE A 268 4.74 7.44 7.46
CA PHE A 268 4.66 8.22 8.69
C PHE A 268 6.02 8.21 9.44
N GLY A 269 6.35 9.30 10.12
CA GLY A 269 7.55 9.38 10.98
C GLY A 269 7.25 8.96 12.42
N TYR A 270 6.07 9.31 12.92
CA TYR A 270 5.60 8.90 14.25
C TYR A 270 4.07 8.88 14.29
N ILE A 271 3.47 7.77 14.73
CA ILE A 271 2.03 7.69 15.05
C ILE A 271 1.80 7.42 16.54
N ASN A 272 0.93 8.22 17.15
CA ASN A 272 0.63 8.23 18.58
C ASN A 272 -0.38 7.13 18.95
N ARG A 273 -0.51 6.81 20.24
CA ARG A 273 -1.36 5.73 20.79
C ARG A 273 -2.87 5.83 20.57
N ASN A 274 -3.38 6.89 19.94
CA ASN A 274 -4.79 6.97 19.53
C ASN A 274 -4.95 6.90 18.00
N ALA A 275 -3.84 6.94 17.25
CA ALA A 275 -3.86 6.85 15.80
C ALA A 275 -4.33 5.47 15.31
N VAL A 276 -4.93 5.48 14.13
CA VAL A 276 -5.29 4.27 13.39
C VAL A 276 -4.78 4.41 11.96
N VAL A 277 -3.93 3.49 11.52
CA VAL A 277 -3.42 3.43 10.15
C VAL A 277 -3.80 2.08 9.56
N LYS A 278 -4.71 2.05 8.60
CA LYS A 278 -5.36 0.80 8.18
C LYS A 278 -5.52 0.65 6.67
N ASN A 279 -5.66 -0.58 6.20
CA ASN A 279 -6.03 -0.93 4.83
C ASN A 279 -5.06 -0.42 3.74
N ILE A 280 -3.81 -0.11 4.07
CA ILE A 280 -2.81 0.46 3.14
C ILE A 280 -2.11 -0.66 2.35
N LYS A 281 -2.11 -0.56 1.02
CA LYS A 281 -1.19 -1.32 0.16
C LYS A 281 -0.08 -0.38 -0.30
N LEU A 282 1.14 -0.55 0.19
CA LEU A 282 2.29 0.28 -0.14
C LEU A 282 3.27 -0.52 -1.01
N HIS A 283 3.25 -0.26 -2.32
CA HIS A 283 3.90 -1.11 -3.32
C HIS A 283 5.17 -0.50 -3.92
N ASN A 284 6.20 -1.33 -4.10
CA ASN A 284 7.48 -0.96 -4.72
C ASN A 284 8.16 0.24 -4.04
N ILE A 285 8.42 0.13 -2.74
CA ILE A 285 9.23 1.12 -2.00
C ILE A 285 10.73 0.94 -2.22
N ASP A 286 11.46 2.04 -2.11
CA ASP A 286 12.93 2.10 -2.06
C ASP A 286 13.33 3.14 -1.00
N PHE A 287 13.54 2.69 0.24
CA PHE A 287 13.84 3.55 1.39
C PHE A 287 15.28 3.32 1.85
N THR A 288 16.12 4.36 1.81
CA THR A 288 17.50 4.34 2.32
C THR A 288 17.67 5.43 3.38
N ALA A 289 17.92 5.07 4.64
CA ALA A 289 18.05 6.03 5.74
C ALA A 289 19.03 5.58 6.85
N THR A 290 19.06 6.24 8.01
CA THR A 290 20.00 5.89 9.10
C THR A 290 19.40 4.98 10.17
N ASN A 291 18.38 5.43 10.91
CA ASN A 291 17.77 4.67 12.01
C ASN A 291 16.25 4.91 12.08
N TYR A 292 15.51 3.94 12.61
CA TYR A 292 14.04 3.89 12.63
C TYR A 292 13.47 4.06 11.22
N ILE A 293 13.54 2.98 10.44
CA ILE A 293 12.90 2.89 9.12
C ILE A 293 11.75 1.90 9.18
N GLY A 294 10.55 2.34 8.79
CA GLY A 294 9.39 1.48 8.62
C GLY A 294 8.70 1.76 7.30
N GLY A 295 8.23 0.73 6.60
CA GLY A 295 7.45 0.93 5.37
C GLY A 295 6.22 1.82 5.62
N ILE A 296 5.44 1.49 6.65
CA ILE A 296 4.32 2.31 7.10
C ILE A 296 4.79 3.42 8.04
N VAL A 297 5.51 3.10 9.13
CA VAL A 297 5.88 4.10 10.14
C VAL A 297 7.24 3.85 10.80
N ALA A 298 8.03 4.90 11.00
CA ALA A 298 9.29 4.75 11.73
C ALA A 298 9.11 4.45 13.24
N MET A 299 8.20 5.14 13.93
CA MET A 299 7.86 4.90 15.33
C MET A 299 6.34 4.75 15.54
N ASN A 300 5.91 3.58 16.02
CA ASN A 300 4.51 3.27 16.33
C ASN A 300 4.25 3.26 17.84
N GLU A 301 3.20 3.96 18.29
CA GLU A 301 2.55 3.71 19.59
C GLU A 301 1.06 3.32 19.46
N GLY A 302 0.50 3.40 18.25
CA GLY A 302 -0.91 3.17 17.93
C GLY A 302 -1.17 1.87 17.17
N ARG A 303 -2.30 1.85 16.44
CA ARG A 303 -2.80 0.63 15.79
C ARG A 303 -2.60 0.66 14.28
N ILE A 304 -1.91 -0.35 13.78
CA ILE A 304 -1.68 -0.58 12.34
C ILE A 304 -2.35 -1.90 11.96
N TYR A 305 -3.28 -1.90 11.00
CA TYR A 305 -3.91 -3.15 10.57
C TYR A 305 -4.32 -3.24 9.10
N ASN A 306 -4.31 -4.46 8.55
CA ASN A 306 -4.55 -4.74 7.13
C ASN A 306 -3.57 -3.95 6.20
N CYS A 307 -2.32 -3.79 6.64
CA CYS A 307 -1.31 -3.01 5.92
C CYS A 307 -0.26 -3.93 5.28
N HIS A 308 -0.04 -3.77 3.97
CA HIS A 308 0.81 -4.65 3.17
C HIS A 308 1.86 -3.81 2.44
N VAL A 309 3.15 -4.10 2.69
CA VAL A 309 4.29 -3.36 2.17
C VAL A 309 5.14 -4.26 1.27
N THR A 310 5.63 -3.72 0.15
CA THR A 310 6.59 -4.45 -0.72
C THR A 310 7.68 -3.53 -1.26
N GLY A 311 8.93 -3.98 -1.27
CA GLY A 311 10.07 -3.21 -1.78
C GLY A 311 11.37 -3.46 -1.04
N THR A 312 12.27 -2.47 -1.05
CA THR A 312 13.58 -2.52 -0.39
C THR A 312 13.67 -1.48 0.73
N ILE A 313 14.22 -1.90 1.87
CA ILE A 313 14.59 -1.02 2.99
C ILE A 313 16.09 -1.19 3.27
N HIS A 314 16.82 -0.09 3.33
CA HIS A 314 18.24 -0.03 3.65
C HIS A 314 18.47 0.98 4.78
N GLY A 315 18.91 0.52 5.95
CA GLY A 315 19.23 1.38 7.08
C GLY A 315 20.57 1.06 7.70
N GLN A 316 21.00 1.86 8.67
CA GLN A 316 22.14 1.49 9.52
C GLN A 316 21.67 0.69 10.73
N GLN A 317 20.62 1.14 11.42
CA GLN A 317 20.09 0.49 12.63
C GLN A 317 18.63 0.04 12.42
N THR A 318 17.72 0.40 13.34
CA THR A 318 16.41 -0.21 13.51
C THR A 318 15.54 -0.12 12.25
N CYS A 319 15.27 -1.24 11.59
CA CYS A 319 14.49 -1.31 10.35
C CYS A 319 13.44 -2.41 10.41
N GLY A 320 12.20 -2.11 10.02
CA GLY A 320 11.20 -3.13 9.77
C GLY A 320 10.30 -2.87 8.57
N GLY A 321 9.72 -3.93 8.03
CA GLY A 321 8.88 -3.83 6.84
C GLY A 321 7.61 -3.01 7.04
N ILE A 322 7.00 -3.08 8.22
CA ILE A 322 5.85 -2.25 8.62
C ILE A 322 6.32 -1.09 9.49
N ALA A 323 7.02 -1.39 10.59
CA ALA A 323 7.41 -0.43 11.62
C ALA A 323 8.92 -0.42 11.89
N GLY A 324 9.52 0.75 12.10
CA GLY A 324 10.90 0.83 12.60
C GLY A 324 10.99 0.32 14.04
N SER A 325 10.34 1.02 14.97
CA SER A 325 10.06 0.57 16.34
C SER A 325 8.56 0.58 16.61
N SER A 326 8.06 -0.41 17.36
CA SER A 326 6.69 -0.42 17.89
C SER A 326 6.69 -0.52 19.41
N ASN A 327 5.97 0.39 20.07
CA ASN A 327 6.00 0.59 21.51
C ASN A 327 4.57 0.62 22.07
N GLY A 328 4.11 -0.47 22.70
CA GLY A 328 2.86 -0.45 23.45
C GLY A 328 3.09 0.12 24.85
N THR A 329 2.50 1.29 25.14
CA THR A 329 2.51 1.87 26.50
C THR A 329 1.33 1.33 27.31
N GLY A 330 1.58 0.58 28.38
CA GLY A 330 0.55 0.09 29.30
C GLY A 330 0.93 -1.22 29.97
N SER A 331 -0.05 -1.86 30.59
CA SER A 331 -0.05 -3.30 30.92
C SER A 331 -1.16 -3.96 30.08
N PRO A 332 -1.08 -5.26 29.74
CA PRO A 332 -2.22 -5.96 29.14
C PRO A 332 -3.49 -5.79 30.00
N PRO A 333 -4.67 -5.48 29.43
CA PRO A 333 -4.98 -5.38 28.00
C PRO A 333 -4.78 -3.98 27.37
N ASP A 334 -4.39 -2.96 28.13
CA ASP A 334 -4.33 -1.55 27.70
C ASP A 334 -3.14 -1.21 26.75
N LEU A 335 -2.46 -2.22 26.21
CA LEU A 335 -1.35 -2.05 25.26
C LEU A 335 -1.88 -1.53 23.92
N LYS A 336 -1.59 -0.27 23.60
CA LYS A 336 -2.11 0.39 22.39
C LYS A 336 -1.26 0.26 21.13
N GLY A 337 -0.01 -0.18 21.27
CA GLY A 337 0.86 -0.50 20.15
C GLY A 337 0.44 -1.84 19.54
N GLU A 338 -0.17 -1.80 18.36
CA GLU A 338 -0.75 -2.97 17.69
C GLU A 338 -0.29 -3.03 16.23
N ILE A 339 0.11 -4.22 15.76
CA ILE A 339 0.32 -4.51 14.34
C ILE A 339 -0.41 -5.81 14.01
N SER A 340 -1.59 -5.74 13.39
CA SER A 340 -2.44 -6.91 13.13
C SER A 340 -2.80 -7.10 11.65
N ASN A 341 -2.83 -8.35 11.17
CA ASN A 341 -3.13 -8.70 9.78
C ASN A 341 -2.23 -7.97 8.74
N CYS A 342 -0.97 -7.66 9.11
CA CYS A 342 -0.04 -6.89 8.28
C CYS A 342 1.01 -7.79 7.61
N SER A 343 1.58 -7.36 6.48
CA SER A 343 2.67 -8.11 5.86
C SER A 343 3.70 -7.29 5.10
N PHE A 344 4.92 -7.84 5.03
CA PHE A 344 6.02 -7.32 4.21
C PHE A 344 6.52 -8.40 3.24
N SER A 345 6.85 -8.01 2.01
CA SER A 345 7.59 -8.86 1.09
C SER A 345 8.69 -8.09 0.36
N GLY A 346 9.94 -8.53 0.50
CA GLY A 346 11.11 -7.88 -0.10
C GLY A 346 12.38 -7.97 0.75
N THR A 347 13.26 -6.99 0.59
CA THR A 347 14.64 -7.03 1.11
C THR A 347 14.85 -5.98 2.21
N ILE A 348 15.50 -6.38 3.32
CA ILE A 348 15.94 -5.46 4.38
C ILE A 348 17.46 -5.56 4.55
N ILE A 349 18.17 -4.43 4.47
CA ILE A 349 19.63 -4.36 4.64
C ILE A 349 19.95 -3.40 5.79
N GLY A 350 20.84 -3.79 6.70
CA GLY A 350 21.40 -2.87 7.69
C GLY A 350 22.41 -3.51 8.63
N THR A 351 22.63 -2.95 9.82
CA THR A 351 23.58 -3.52 10.80
C THR A 351 22.88 -4.19 11.98
N SER A 352 21.87 -3.57 12.58
CA SER A 352 21.26 -4.08 13.81
C SER A 352 19.76 -3.78 13.93
N ARG A 353 19.02 -4.71 14.56
CA ARG A 353 17.56 -4.61 14.80
C ARG A 353 16.76 -4.58 13.51
N LEU A 354 16.85 -5.67 12.76
CA LEU A 354 16.20 -5.86 11.46
C LEU A 354 15.10 -6.91 11.59
N GLY A 355 13.86 -6.58 11.21
CA GLY A 355 12.73 -7.50 11.29
C GLY A 355 11.71 -7.33 10.17
N GLY A 356 11.17 -8.40 9.62
CA GLY A 356 10.23 -8.30 8.49
C GLY A 356 8.96 -7.51 8.78
N ILE A 357 8.46 -7.52 10.03
CA ILE A 357 7.35 -6.66 10.47
C ILE A 357 7.90 -5.43 11.23
N ALA A 358 8.69 -5.64 12.28
CA ALA A 358 9.24 -4.55 13.08
C ALA A 358 10.73 -4.72 13.42
N GLY A 359 11.53 -3.66 13.28
CA GLY A 359 12.96 -3.73 13.63
C GLY A 359 13.19 -3.95 15.13
N GLY A 360 12.43 -3.24 15.95
CA GLY A 360 12.30 -3.51 17.37
C GLY A 360 10.86 -3.36 17.88
N SER A 361 10.55 -4.07 18.96
CA SER A 361 9.26 -3.98 19.64
C SER A 361 9.42 -3.92 21.16
N THR A 362 8.52 -3.22 21.84
CA THR A 362 8.37 -3.21 23.29
C THR A 362 6.87 -3.24 23.60
N GLY A 363 6.40 -4.19 24.40
CA GLY A 363 4.99 -4.28 24.82
C GLY A 363 3.95 -4.22 23.69
N THR A 364 4.28 -4.65 22.47
CA THR A 364 3.37 -4.54 21.31
C THR A 364 2.49 -5.79 21.20
N ILE A 365 1.28 -5.65 20.64
CA ILE A 365 0.42 -6.78 20.24
C ILE A 365 0.61 -7.01 18.73
N ILE A 366 1.01 -8.23 18.33
CA ILE A 366 1.32 -8.56 16.94
C ILE A 366 0.61 -9.85 16.55
N ILE A 367 -0.36 -9.74 15.65
CA ILE A 367 -1.35 -10.81 15.37
C ILE A 367 -1.50 -11.02 13.85
N ASN A 368 -1.67 -12.25 13.39
CA ASN A 368 -1.95 -12.61 11.99
C ASN A 368 -1.00 -11.96 10.96
N SER A 369 0.25 -11.69 11.35
CA SER A 369 1.17 -10.86 10.57
C SER A 369 2.37 -11.66 10.08
N PHE A 370 2.87 -11.33 8.88
CA PHE A 370 3.88 -12.17 8.23
C PHE A 370 4.87 -11.46 7.32
N ALA A 371 6.02 -12.09 7.13
CA ALA A 371 7.08 -11.56 6.29
C ALA A 371 7.67 -12.59 5.32
N VAL A 372 7.83 -12.20 4.06
CA VAL A 372 8.56 -12.96 3.03
C VAL A 372 9.83 -12.18 2.69
N ILE A 373 10.97 -12.64 3.21
CA ILE A 373 12.12 -11.77 3.46
C ILE A 373 13.46 -12.33 3.01
N ASP A 374 14.29 -11.45 2.45
CA ASP A 374 15.75 -11.58 2.45
C ASP A 374 16.31 -10.46 3.33
N ILE A 375 16.89 -10.80 4.50
CA ILE A 375 17.48 -9.82 5.42
C ILE A 375 18.99 -10.02 5.51
N ALA A 376 19.76 -8.94 5.34
CA ALA A 376 21.21 -8.92 5.49
C ALA A 376 21.64 -7.92 6.58
N GLY A 377 22.45 -8.37 7.54
CA GLY A 377 23.07 -7.47 8.53
C GLY A 377 24.03 -8.14 9.51
N ASN A 378 24.15 -7.60 10.72
CA ASN A 378 25.16 -8.03 11.70
C ASN A 378 24.55 -8.62 12.99
N THR A 379 23.58 -7.97 13.64
CA THR A 379 23.08 -8.39 14.96
C THR A 379 21.58 -8.14 15.17
N GLN A 380 20.93 -8.92 16.04
CA GLN A 380 19.50 -8.77 16.38
C GLN A 380 18.59 -8.78 15.14
N ILE A 381 18.57 -9.91 14.43
CA ILE A 381 17.85 -10.07 13.16
C ILE A 381 16.80 -11.18 13.28
N GLY A 382 15.55 -10.92 12.91
CA GLY A 382 14.54 -11.97 12.85
C GLY A 382 13.58 -11.84 11.67
N GLY A 383 12.93 -12.94 11.30
CA GLY A 383 12.02 -12.92 10.15
C GLY A 383 10.81 -12.01 10.38
N VAL A 384 10.29 -11.94 11.60
CA VAL A 384 9.21 -11.01 11.99
C VAL A 384 9.79 -9.82 12.77
N ILE A 385 10.65 -10.05 13.77
CA ILE A 385 11.22 -8.97 14.62
C ILE A 385 12.71 -9.13 14.90
N GLY A 386 13.47 -8.04 14.83
CA GLY A 386 14.90 -8.00 15.17
C GLY A 386 15.20 -8.10 16.68
N SER A 387 14.58 -7.24 17.49
CA SER A 387 14.71 -7.27 18.96
C SER A 387 13.39 -6.97 19.65
N ASP A 388 12.87 -7.90 20.46
CA ASP A 388 11.68 -7.69 21.28
C ASP A 388 11.97 -7.40 22.76
N MET A 389 11.03 -6.73 23.43
CA MET A 389 10.94 -6.56 24.87
C MET A 389 9.49 -6.65 25.35
N GLY A 390 9.02 -7.87 25.64
CA GLY A 390 7.74 -8.10 26.31
C GLY A 390 6.51 -7.91 25.43
N SER A 391 6.62 -8.15 24.12
CA SER A 391 5.46 -8.15 23.22
C SER A 391 4.70 -9.48 23.26
N HIS A 392 3.46 -9.42 22.81
CA HIS A 392 2.58 -10.58 22.61
C HIS A 392 2.45 -10.88 21.11
N PHE A 393 2.76 -12.11 20.71
CA PHE A 393 2.70 -12.58 19.34
C PHE A 393 1.71 -13.74 19.25
N ASP A 394 0.68 -13.60 18.40
CA ASP A 394 -0.21 -14.71 18.04
C ASP A 394 -0.24 -14.91 16.53
N SER A 395 -0.23 -16.17 16.11
CA SER A 395 -0.61 -16.54 14.75
C SER A 395 0.21 -15.82 13.67
N CYS A 396 1.53 -15.66 13.88
CA CYS A 396 2.45 -14.94 12.99
C CYS A 396 3.48 -15.88 12.33
N PHE A 397 4.03 -15.50 11.16
CA PHE A 397 5.05 -16.33 10.50
C PHE A 397 6.08 -15.58 9.66
N ALA A 398 7.19 -16.25 9.33
CA ALA A 398 8.16 -15.76 8.35
C ALA A 398 8.66 -16.85 7.39
N LYS A 399 9.02 -16.44 6.17
CA LYS A 399 9.53 -17.29 5.08
C LYS A 399 10.69 -16.57 4.37
N GLY A 400 11.78 -17.26 4.03
CA GLY A 400 12.89 -16.68 3.26
C GLY A 400 14.27 -16.92 3.88
N LYS A 401 15.13 -15.88 3.97
CA LYS A 401 16.51 -15.99 4.48
C LYS A 401 16.95 -14.82 5.36
N LEU A 402 17.68 -15.13 6.42
CA LEU A 402 18.52 -14.19 7.18
C LEU A 402 19.99 -14.44 6.86
N PHE A 403 20.79 -13.37 6.82
CA PHE A 403 22.20 -13.44 6.47
C PHE A 403 23.08 -12.52 7.34
N CYS A 404 24.09 -13.10 8.01
CA CYS A 404 24.96 -12.35 8.93
C CYS A 404 26.46 -12.69 8.80
N ARG A 405 27.30 -11.70 8.45
CA ARG A 405 28.77 -11.88 8.25
C ARG A 405 29.67 -11.24 9.31
N GLN A 406 29.22 -10.23 10.05
CA GLN A 406 30.03 -9.54 11.04
C GLN A 406 29.41 -9.68 12.43
N SER A 407 30.22 -10.15 13.38
CA SER A 407 29.79 -10.48 14.74
C SER A 407 30.66 -9.78 15.77
N ASP A 408 30.21 -8.62 16.25
CA ASP A 408 30.56 -8.21 17.61
C ASP A 408 29.91 -9.21 18.59
N ALA A 409 30.64 -9.62 19.62
CA ALA A 409 30.22 -10.71 20.48
C ALA A 409 28.93 -10.38 21.25
N GLY A 410 27.86 -11.17 21.02
CA GLY A 410 26.56 -11.01 21.68
C GLY A 410 25.36 -10.75 20.76
N GLY A 411 25.55 -10.76 19.44
CA GLY A 411 24.43 -10.74 18.49
C GLY A 411 23.58 -12.02 18.50
N PHE A 412 22.29 -11.89 18.16
CA PHE A 412 21.36 -13.01 17.97
C PHE A 412 20.61 -12.93 16.64
N ALA A 413 20.28 -14.08 16.04
CA ALA A 413 19.40 -14.21 14.88
C ALA A 413 18.37 -15.34 15.06
N GLY A 414 17.14 -15.17 14.56
CA GLY A 414 16.12 -16.21 14.66
C GLY A 414 15.02 -16.13 13.61
N GLY A 415 14.58 -17.28 13.10
CA GLY A 415 13.65 -17.32 11.97
C GLY A 415 12.34 -16.53 12.16
N LEU A 416 11.82 -16.42 13.39
CA LEU A 416 10.75 -15.49 13.76
C LEU A 416 11.30 -14.25 14.47
N THR A 417 12.10 -14.42 15.53
CA THR A 417 12.59 -13.32 16.39
C THR A 417 14.11 -13.38 16.61
N GLY A 418 14.79 -12.24 16.41
CA GLY A 418 16.24 -12.16 16.60
C GLY A 418 16.66 -12.34 18.05
N GLY A 419 16.11 -11.54 18.96
CA GLY A 419 16.21 -11.77 20.41
C GLY A 419 14.91 -11.44 21.12
N CYS A 420 14.51 -12.29 22.05
CA CYS A 420 13.33 -12.12 22.90
C CYS A 420 13.71 -11.49 24.25
N GLY A 421 12.84 -10.64 24.79
CA GLY A 421 13.08 -9.91 26.03
C GLY A 421 12.35 -10.48 27.24
N TYR A 422 12.22 -9.64 28.27
CA TYR A 422 11.48 -9.94 29.49
C TYR A 422 9.98 -10.05 29.20
N VAL A 423 9.31 -11.09 29.70
CA VAL A 423 7.84 -11.27 29.60
C VAL A 423 7.31 -11.35 28.15
N THR A 424 8.15 -11.70 27.17
CA THR A 424 7.71 -11.95 25.79
C THR A 424 6.86 -13.22 25.73
N ASP A 425 5.64 -13.13 25.17
CA ASP A 425 4.71 -14.26 25.04
C ASP A 425 4.42 -14.54 23.56
N ILE A 426 4.92 -15.66 23.04
CA ILE A 426 4.75 -16.08 21.65
C ILE A 426 3.93 -17.37 21.61
N HIS A 427 2.81 -17.37 20.89
CA HIS A 427 2.08 -18.60 20.60
C HIS A 427 1.60 -18.71 19.15
N ASN A 428 1.36 -19.95 18.72
CA ASN A 428 0.82 -20.27 17.39
C ASN A 428 1.63 -19.69 16.22
N CYS A 429 2.95 -19.67 16.29
CA CYS A 429 3.79 -19.04 15.26
C CYS A 429 4.67 -20.05 14.50
N HIS A 430 5.15 -19.71 13.28
CA HIS A 430 6.13 -20.55 12.58
C HIS A 430 7.20 -19.81 11.77
N ALA A 431 8.33 -20.50 11.53
CA ALA A 431 9.44 -19.99 10.76
C ALA A 431 9.95 -21.01 9.72
N ASN A 432 9.81 -20.67 8.44
CA ASN A 432 10.45 -21.35 7.32
C ASN A 432 11.55 -20.46 6.72
N VAL A 433 12.55 -20.14 7.55
CA VAL A 433 13.58 -19.15 7.26
C VAL A 433 14.97 -19.77 7.36
N ILE A 434 15.76 -19.67 6.29
CA ILE A 434 17.17 -20.09 6.30
C ILE A 434 17.96 -19.09 7.13
N VAL A 435 18.61 -19.52 8.21
CA VAL A 435 19.38 -18.65 9.12
C VAL A 435 20.86 -18.88 8.86
N ASP A 436 21.47 -18.04 8.01
CA ASP A 436 22.85 -18.13 7.56
C ASP A 436 23.69 -17.02 8.22
N CYS A 437 23.92 -17.20 9.52
CA CYS A 437 24.31 -16.12 10.43
C CYS A 437 25.40 -16.57 11.42
N ASN A 438 26.54 -15.89 11.37
CA ASN A 438 27.73 -16.17 12.18
C ASN A 438 27.64 -15.56 13.61
N ILE A 439 26.54 -15.83 14.32
CA ILE A 439 26.19 -15.35 15.67
C ILE A 439 25.33 -16.41 16.40
N GLY A 440 24.86 -16.14 17.62
CA GLY A 440 23.90 -17.03 18.29
C GLY A 440 22.59 -17.13 17.49
N ALA A 441 22.16 -18.34 17.14
CA ALA A 441 21.16 -18.53 16.08
C ALA A 441 20.15 -19.64 16.39
N GLY A 442 18.86 -19.37 16.17
CA GLY A 442 17.81 -20.37 16.26
C GLY A 442 16.92 -20.45 15.01
N GLY A 443 16.41 -21.64 14.66
CA GLY A 443 15.48 -21.78 13.54
C GLY A 443 14.18 -20.99 13.76
N PHE A 444 13.80 -20.76 15.02
CA PHE A 444 12.66 -19.94 15.43
C PHE A 444 13.10 -18.65 16.15
N SER A 445 13.99 -18.73 17.15
CA SER A 445 14.43 -17.53 17.89
C SER A 445 15.90 -17.55 18.31
N GLY A 446 16.61 -16.44 18.17
CA GLY A 446 18.03 -16.37 18.53
C GLY A 446 18.29 -16.47 20.03
N SER A 447 17.31 -16.15 20.88
CA SER A 447 17.35 -16.38 22.33
C SER A 447 15.99 -16.78 22.89
N LYS A 448 15.97 -17.61 23.95
CA LYS A 448 14.74 -17.78 24.73
C LYS A 448 14.27 -16.44 25.33
N PRO A 449 12.95 -16.25 25.56
CA PRO A 449 12.43 -15.15 26.38
C PRO A 449 13.03 -15.16 27.80
N PHE A 450 12.96 -14.03 28.50
CA PHE A 450 13.42 -13.90 29.88
C PHE A 450 12.27 -13.71 30.87
N SER A 451 12.51 -14.11 32.12
CA SER A 451 11.73 -13.76 33.32
C SER A 451 10.21 -13.83 33.18
N GLY A 452 9.68 -15.00 32.81
CA GLY A 452 8.22 -15.24 32.71
C GLY A 452 7.62 -15.05 31.32
N GLY A 453 8.47 -14.78 30.31
CA GLY A 453 8.10 -15.01 28.91
C GLY A 453 8.12 -16.50 28.55
N ARG A 454 7.41 -16.87 27.47
CA ARG A 454 7.24 -18.24 26.99
C ARG A 454 7.11 -18.30 25.47
N ILE A 455 7.38 -19.46 24.88
CA ILE A 455 7.05 -19.81 23.50
C ILE A 455 6.19 -21.08 23.54
N THR A 456 5.01 -21.05 22.94
CA THR A 456 4.09 -22.20 22.93
C THR A 456 3.53 -22.49 21.54
N ASN A 457 3.14 -23.75 21.29
CA ASN A 457 2.43 -24.17 20.07
C ASN A 457 3.03 -23.62 18.76
N SER A 458 4.36 -23.66 18.62
CA SER A 458 5.08 -22.99 17.52
C SER A 458 6.15 -23.89 16.89
N TYR A 459 6.49 -23.71 15.61
CA TYR A 459 7.48 -24.58 14.94
C TYR A 459 8.49 -23.85 14.03
N ALA A 460 9.64 -24.48 13.78
CA ALA A 460 10.60 -24.05 12.75
C ALA A 460 11.02 -25.18 11.82
N CYS A 461 11.13 -24.89 10.53
CA CYS A 461 11.62 -25.85 9.52
C CYS A 461 12.70 -25.29 8.58
N GLY A 462 13.02 -24.00 8.70
CA GLY A 462 14.12 -23.39 7.97
C GLY A 462 15.49 -23.86 8.46
N LYS A 463 16.44 -24.06 7.54
CA LYS A 463 17.78 -24.57 7.87
C LYS A 463 18.69 -23.50 8.45
N ILE A 464 19.40 -23.84 9.53
CA ILE A 464 20.49 -23.04 10.09
C ILE A 464 21.80 -23.39 9.35
N ILE A 465 22.58 -22.38 9.00
CA ILE A 465 23.93 -22.49 8.45
C ILE A 465 24.86 -21.76 9.42
N PHE A 466 25.76 -22.50 10.06
CA PHE A 466 26.62 -22.04 11.14
C PHE A 466 27.97 -22.75 11.11
N ASP A 467 29.00 -22.13 11.71
CA ASP A 467 30.29 -22.77 11.95
C ASP A 467 30.33 -23.37 13.37
N PRO A 468 30.36 -24.70 13.54
CA PRO A 468 30.39 -25.35 14.84
C PRO A 468 31.71 -25.16 15.61
N ALA A 469 32.78 -24.69 14.97
CA ALA A 469 34.04 -24.41 15.67
C ALA A 469 34.01 -23.10 16.47
N ASN A 470 33.08 -22.19 16.15
CA ASN A 470 33.09 -20.81 16.63
C ASN A 470 31.80 -20.38 17.36
N HIS A 471 30.74 -21.20 17.41
CA HIS A 471 29.44 -20.82 17.98
C HIS A 471 28.83 -21.89 18.89
N SER A 472 28.62 -21.54 20.16
CA SER A 472 27.93 -22.37 21.17
C SER A 472 26.41 -22.19 21.18
N ASP A 473 25.94 -20.98 20.90
CA ASP A 473 24.55 -20.54 21.16
C ASP A 473 23.65 -20.81 19.94
N ILE A 474 23.70 -22.04 19.42
CA ILE A 474 22.95 -22.51 18.26
C ILE A 474 21.90 -23.56 18.68
N GLY A 475 20.72 -23.56 18.07
CA GLY A 475 19.70 -24.58 18.31
C GLY A 475 18.59 -24.63 17.26
N GLY A 476 18.10 -25.82 16.93
CA GLY A 476 17.09 -26.03 15.89
C GLY A 476 15.81 -25.19 16.07
N PHE A 477 15.33 -25.04 17.30
CA PHE A 477 14.26 -24.08 17.63
C PHE A 477 14.81 -22.75 18.17
N THR A 478 15.51 -22.74 19.31
CA THR A 478 16.13 -21.51 19.86
C THR A 478 17.64 -21.60 20.01
N GLY A 479 18.36 -20.54 19.66
CA GLY A 479 19.81 -20.41 19.83
C GLY A 479 20.23 -20.40 21.30
N ARG A 480 20.28 -19.21 21.92
CA ARG A 480 20.72 -19.07 23.31
C ARG A 480 19.68 -19.60 24.31
N SER A 481 19.99 -20.74 24.92
CA SER A 481 19.23 -21.35 26.02
C SER A 481 19.82 -20.91 27.37
N ALA A 482 19.17 -19.99 28.08
CA ALA A 482 19.64 -19.48 29.37
C ALA A 482 18.49 -19.33 30.38
N GLN A 483 18.55 -20.14 31.46
CA GLN A 483 17.55 -20.21 32.55
C GLN A 483 16.17 -20.77 32.10
N PRO A 484 15.31 -21.25 33.03
CA PRO A 484 14.29 -22.25 32.73
C PRO A 484 12.97 -21.62 32.27
N TYR A 485 13.00 -20.96 31.11
CA TYR A 485 11.82 -20.33 30.51
C TYR A 485 11.11 -21.27 29.52
N GLU A 486 9.79 -21.15 29.48
CA GLU A 486 8.89 -22.17 28.94
C GLU A 486 8.93 -22.20 27.41
N VAL A 487 9.32 -23.35 26.87
CA VAL A 487 9.17 -23.73 25.45
C VAL A 487 8.30 -24.99 25.46
N ILE A 488 7.02 -24.87 25.08
CA ILE A 488 5.98 -25.89 25.32
C ILE A 488 5.26 -26.24 24.02
N ASN A 489 5.10 -27.54 23.72
CA ASN A 489 4.52 -28.03 22.45
C ASN A 489 5.16 -27.37 21.21
N CYS A 490 6.47 -27.14 21.25
CA CYS A 490 7.20 -26.44 20.19
C CYS A 490 8.17 -27.40 19.49
N PHE A 491 8.31 -27.27 18.18
CA PHE A 491 8.96 -28.29 17.36
C PHE A 491 9.96 -27.71 16.37
N PHE A 492 10.99 -28.47 16.01
CA PHE A 492 11.85 -28.11 14.88
C PHE A 492 12.13 -29.29 13.96
N LEU A 493 12.34 -29.01 12.68
CA LEU A 493 12.64 -30.04 11.69
C LEU A 493 14.00 -30.67 12.00
N ASP A 494 14.03 -31.98 12.21
CA ASP A 494 15.26 -32.72 12.49
C ASP A 494 16.28 -32.53 11.34
N GLY A 495 17.55 -32.34 11.71
CA GLY A 495 18.63 -31.97 10.79
C GLY A 495 18.60 -30.52 10.26
N SER A 496 17.62 -29.69 10.62
CA SER A 496 17.63 -28.25 10.27
C SER A 496 18.62 -27.44 11.12
N GLY A 497 18.89 -27.88 12.35
CA GLY A 497 19.86 -27.34 13.30
C GLY A 497 20.12 -28.35 14.43
N PRO A 498 21.05 -28.07 15.35
CA PRO A 498 21.37 -28.97 16.47
C PRO A 498 20.27 -28.96 17.53
N ASP A 499 19.99 -30.11 18.15
CA ASP A 499 19.20 -30.15 19.39
C ASP A 499 20.02 -29.59 20.57
N ASN A 500 19.40 -28.70 21.35
CA ASN A 500 19.96 -28.11 22.57
C ASN A 500 19.00 -28.15 23.76
N GLY A 501 17.96 -29.00 23.72
CA GLY A 501 16.91 -29.05 24.75
C GLY A 501 15.99 -27.83 24.69
N SER A 502 15.54 -27.49 23.49
CA SER A 502 14.62 -26.38 23.25
C SER A 502 13.71 -26.70 22.06
N GLY A 503 12.47 -27.06 22.36
CA GLY A 503 11.56 -27.67 21.39
C GLY A 503 12.00 -29.08 20.99
N ASP A 504 11.05 -29.90 20.54
CA ASP A 504 11.31 -31.30 20.21
C ASP A 504 11.65 -31.46 18.72
N PRO A 505 12.69 -32.23 18.35
CA PRO A 505 13.01 -32.54 16.96
C PRO A 505 11.97 -33.49 16.36
N LEU A 506 11.40 -33.11 15.20
CA LEU A 506 10.50 -33.94 14.40
C LEU A 506 11.06 -34.13 12.98
N THR A 507 11.08 -35.36 12.49
CA THR A 507 11.43 -35.63 11.08
C THR A 507 10.43 -35.00 10.10
N ASP A 508 10.80 -34.82 8.83
CA ASP A 508 9.92 -34.30 7.76
C ASP A 508 8.57 -35.05 7.70
N ILE A 509 8.59 -36.37 7.92
CA ILE A 509 7.38 -37.21 7.96
C ILE A 509 6.52 -36.82 9.17
N GLN A 510 7.11 -36.75 10.38
CA GLN A 510 6.39 -36.38 11.60
C GLN A 510 5.84 -34.95 11.56
N MET A 511 6.60 -34.00 11.00
CA MET A 511 6.16 -32.62 10.76
C MET A 511 4.93 -32.53 9.82
N LYS A 512 4.65 -33.59 9.05
CA LYS A 512 3.46 -33.71 8.20
C LYS A 512 2.33 -34.55 8.82
N GLN A 513 2.44 -34.99 10.07
CA GLN A 513 1.41 -35.73 10.79
C GLN A 513 0.83 -34.89 11.93
N TRP A 514 -0.47 -34.61 11.90
CA TRP A 514 -1.15 -33.83 12.96
C TRP A 514 -0.98 -34.46 14.35
N THR A 515 -0.90 -35.79 14.41
CA THR A 515 -0.71 -36.57 15.64
C THR A 515 0.66 -36.37 16.31
N SER A 516 1.65 -35.80 15.62
CA SER A 516 2.93 -35.40 16.22
C SER A 516 2.79 -34.15 17.08
N PHE A 517 1.86 -33.26 16.72
CA PHE A 517 1.65 -31.95 17.35
C PHE A 517 0.68 -32.09 18.55
N THR A 518 1.16 -32.76 19.59
CA THR A 518 0.37 -32.97 20.81
C THR A 518 -0.04 -31.63 21.43
N ASN A 519 -1.28 -31.56 21.93
CA ASN A 519 -1.91 -30.36 22.51
C ASN A 519 -2.14 -29.17 21.55
N TRP A 520 -2.01 -29.34 20.23
CA TRP A 520 -2.36 -28.30 19.23
C TRP A 520 -3.83 -28.40 18.83
N ASP A 521 -4.48 -27.24 18.61
CA ASP A 521 -5.87 -27.18 18.17
C ASP A 521 -6.01 -27.13 16.64
N PHE A 522 -6.42 -28.27 16.07
CA PHE A 522 -6.85 -28.43 14.69
C PHE A 522 -8.39 -28.54 14.54
N THR A 523 -9.14 -28.37 15.63
CA THR A 523 -10.59 -28.62 15.73
C THR A 523 -11.45 -27.36 15.80
N THR A 524 -10.96 -26.31 16.47
CA THR A 524 -11.47 -24.92 16.39
C THR A 524 -10.38 -24.07 15.75
N PRO A 525 -10.03 -24.35 14.48
CA PRO A 525 -8.65 -24.39 14.04
C PRO A 525 -7.95 -23.04 14.08
N VAL A 526 -6.97 -22.91 14.96
CA VAL A 526 -5.85 -21.97 14.80
C VAL A 526 -4.90 -22.50 13.72
N TRP A 527 -4.72 -23.83 13.68
CA TRP A 527 -3.91 -24.54 12.70
C TRP A 527 -4.76 -25.48 11.84
N LYS A 528 -4.36 -25.70 10.59
CA LYS A 528 -4.79 -26.85 9.77
C LYS A 528 -3.58 -27.52 9.11
N ILE A 529 -3.71 -28.79 8.78
CA ILE A 529 -2.67 -29.61 8.15
C ILE A 529 -3.33 -30.71 7.32
N CYS A 530 -2.78 -31.01 6.14
CA CYS A 530 -3.13 -32.22 5.40
C CYS A 530 -2.07 -33.29 5.57
N THR A 531 -2.53 -34.42 6.12
CA THR A 531 -1.69 -35.41 6.79
C THR A 531 -0.89 -36.22 5.77
N GLY A 532 0.43 -36.05 5.80
CA GLY A 532 1.39 -36.61 4.84
C GLY A 532 1.82 -35.63 3.76
N THR A 533 1.10 -34.53 3.56
CA THR A 533 1.31 -33.58 2.45
C THR A 533 2.12 -32.36 2.87
N ASN A 534 1.62 -31.60 3.87
CA ASN A 534 2.20 -30.30 4.26
C ASN A 534 2.47 -30.21 5.77
N TYR A 535 3.26 -29.21 6.16
CA TYR A 535 3.42 -28.80 7.56
C TYR A 535 2.18 -27.99 8.02
N PRO A 536 1.94 -27.81 9.34
CA PRO A 536 0.84 -26.98 9.83
C PRO A 536 0.84 -25.58 9.20
N LYS A 537 -0.26 -25.20 8.56
CA LYS A 537 -0.54 -23.81 8.16
C LYS A 537 -1.52 -23.19 9.17
N LEU A 538 -1.36 -21.90 9.44
CA LEU A 538 -2.31 -21.14 10.24
C LEU A 538 -3.62 -21.00 9.47
N ALA A 539 -4.76 -21.10 10.14
CA ALA A 539 -6.06 -21.13 9.47
C ALA A 539 -6.37 -19.84 8.69
N TRP A 540 -5.84 -18.69 9.12
CA TRP A 540 -5.98 -17.41 8.42
C TRP A 540 -5.05 -17.27 7.19
N GLN A 541 -3.98 -18.08 7.06
CA GLN A 541 -3.16 -18.10 5.82
C GLN A 541 -4.00 -18.57 4.62
N GLN A 542 -5.16 -19.19 4.85
CA GLN A 542 -5.97 -19.85 3.84
C GLN A 542 -7.06 -18.93 3.32
N LYS A 543 -6.76 -18.23 2.20
CA LYS A 543 -7.78 -18.01 1.18
C LYS A 543 -7.19 -17.84 -0.23
N LEU A 544 -6.47 -18.86 -0.71
CA LEU A 544 -6.45 -19.12 -2.14
C LEU A 544 -7.88 -19.47 -2.55
N THR A 545 -8.57 -18.59 -3.28
CA THR A 545 -10.00 -18.76 -3.54
C THR A 545 -10.22 -19.90 -4.54
N GLY A 546 -10.64 -21.05 -4.02
CA GLY A 546 -10.73 -22.33 -4.71
C GLY A 546 -9.89 -23.47 -4.08
N ASP A 547 -9.15 -23.19 -3.01
CA ASP A 547 -8.55 -24.20 -2.11
C ASP A 547 -9.66 -24.67 -1.14
N PHE A 548 -10.06 -25.94 -1.23
CA PHE A 548 -11.29 -26.47 -0.61
C PHE A 548 -11.02 -27.66 0.31
N VAL A 549 -10.16 -28.61 -0.10
CA VAL A 549 -9.97 -29.89 0.58
C VAL A 549 -8.72 -29.88 1.44
N CYS A 550 -7.62 -29.35 0.91
CA CYS A 550 -6.32 -29.33 1.57
C CYS A 550 -5.56 -28.03 1.27
N PRO A 551 -4.91 -27.42 2.29
CA PRO A 551 -4.21 -26.15 2.12
C PRO A 551 -2.80 -26.34 1.53
N ASP A 552 -2.64 -27.21 0.54
CA ASP A 552 -1.43 -27.35 -0.28
C ASP A 552 -1.50 -26.59 -1.62
N GLY A 553 -2.65 -25.96 -1.92
CA GLY A 553 -2.87 -25.10 -3.08
C GLY A 553 -3.68 -25.79 -4.18
N ILE A 554 -4.40 -24.98 -4.96
CA ILE A 554 -5.53 -25.45 -5.79
C ILE A 554 -5.13 -26.51 -6.80
N GLY A 555 -5.66 -27.72 -6.61
CA GLY A 555 -5.35 -28.92 -7.40
C GLY A 555 -6.57 -29.80 -7.72
N PHE A 556 -6.29 -31.03 -8.16
CA PHE A 556 -7.33 -31.94 -8.67
C PHE A 556 -8.35 -32.40 -7.62
N GLU A 557 -8.00 -32.36 -6.33
CA GLU A 557 -8.93 -32.69 -5.25
C GLU A 557 -9.98 -31.56 -5.07
N ASP A 558 -9.55 -30.30 -5.13
CA ASP A 558 -10.46 -29.14 -5.12
C ASP A 558 -11.32 -29.08 -6.39
N PHE A 559 -10.75 -29.41 -7.55
CA PHE A 559 -11.53 -29.50 -8.79
C PHE A 559 -12.60 -30.59 -8.72
N THR A 560 -12.35 -31.65 -7.93
CA THR A 560 -13.35 -32.70 -7.69
C THR A 560 -14.51 -32.17 -6.84
N VAL A 561 -14.28 -31.26 -5.88
CA VAL A 561 -15.37 -30.57 -5.16
C VAL A 561 -16.20 -29.72 -6.13
N LEU A 562 -15.55 -28.87 -6.93
CA LEU A 562 -16.23 -28.00 -7.90
C LEU A 562 -17.03 -28.80 -8.94
N ALA A 563 -16.45 -29.88 -9.47
CA ALA A 563 -17.13 -30.75 -10.43
C ALA A 563 -18.30 -31.53 -9.81
N ASN A 564 -18.21 -31.92 -8.54
CA ASN A 564 -19.29 -32.63 -7.83
C ASN A 564 -20.48 -31.71 -7.46
N GLN A 565 -20.23 -30.41 -7.24
CA GLN A 565 -21.28 -29.43 -6.91
C GLN A 565 -21.81 -28.67 -8.15
N TRP A 566 -21.29 -28.97 -9.35
CA TRP A 566 -21.58 -28.23 -10.58
C TRP A 566 -23.08 -28.15 -10.92
N LEU A 567 -23.61 -26.92 -10.97
CA LEU A 567 -25.03 -26.58 -11.14
C LEU A 567 -25.97 -27.19 -10.08
N LEU A 568 -25.41 -27.53 -8.91
CA LEU A 568 -26.14 -27.89 -7.70
C LEU A 568 -26.02 -26.76 -6.66
N ALA A 569 -26.80 -26.86 -5.59
CA ALA A 569 -26.57 -26.07 -4.39
C ALA A 569 -25.24 -26.49 -3.72
N PRO A 570 -24.51 -25.56 -3.09
CA PRO A 570 -23.25 -25.86 -2.41
C PRO A 570 -23.41 -26.84 -1.24
N ASP A 571 -22.38 -27.63 -1.01
CA ASP A 571 -22.22 -28.55 0.13
C ASP A 571 -20.94 -28.18 0.91
N VAL A 572 -20.47 -28.99 1.87
CA VAL A 572 -19.26 -28.73 2.67
C VAL A 572 -18.12 -29.67 2.27
N PRO A 573 -16.94 -29.18 1.82
CA PRO A 573 -16.58 -27.77 1.60
C PRO A 573 -17.28 -27.16 0.37
N SER A 574 -17.57 -25.86 0.42
CA SER A 574 -18.32 -25.17 -0.64
C SER A 574 -17.42 -24.76 -1.80
N ALA A 575 -17.82 -25.11 -3.03
CA ALA A 575 -17.26 -24.57 -4.25
C ALA A 575 -17.97 -23.31 -4.78
N ASP A 576 -19.04 -22.86 -4.12
CA ASP A 576 -19.69 -21.56 -4.32
C ASP A 576 -18.81 -20.47 -3.69
N ILE A 577 -18.10 -19.73 -4.55
CA ILE A 577 -17.05 -18.74 -4.26
C ILE A 577 -17.22 -17.42 -5.04
N ALA A 578 -18.12 -17.40 -6.02
CA ALA A 578 -18.40 -16.27 -6.90
C ALA A 578 -19.92 -15.98 -6.90
N PRO A 579 -20.37 -14.74 -6.64
CA PRO A 579 -19.62 -13.56 -6.21
C PRO A 579 -18.95 -13.77 -4.83
N PRO A 580 -18.13 -12.84 -4.32
CA PRO A 580 -17.55 -12.98 -2.98
C PRO A 580 -18.63 -13.12 -1.89
N SER A 581 -18.69 -14.31 -1.26
CA SER A 581 -19.71 -14.85 -0.32
C SER A 581 -20.66 -15.90 -0.91
N GLY A 582 -20.58 -16.14 -2.22
CA GLY A 582 -21.44 -17.06 -2.97
C GLY A 582 -22.79 -16.47 -3.37
N ASP A 583 -23.48 -17.11 -4.31
CA ASP A 583 -24.90 -16.85 -4.63
C ASP A 583 -25.84 -18.07 -4.51
N GLY A 584 -25.30 -19.24 -4.15
CA GLY A 584 -26.05 -20.46 -3.85
C GLY A 584 -26.08 -21.49 -4.97
N ILE A 585 -25.32 -21.32 -6.05
CA ILE A 585 -25.12 -22.31 -7.12
C ILE A 585 -23.66 -22.31 -7.60
N VAL A 586 -23.07 -23.49 -7.82
CA VAL A 586 -21.69 -23.58 -8.37
C VAL A 586 -21.73 -23.54 -9.90
N ASP A 587 -21.21 -22.49 -10.52
CA ASP A 587 -21.33 -22.23 -11.96
C ASP A 587 -20.03 -21.71 -12.64
N PHE A 588 -20.15 -21.17 -13.85
CA PHE A 588 -19.01 -20.62 -14.61
C PHE A 588 -18.30 -19.44 -13.94
N HIS A 589 -18.93 -18.73 -13.01
CA HIS A 589 -18.28 -17.68 -12.22
C HIS A 589 -17.30 -18.29 -11.21
N ASP A 590 -17.66 -19.38 -10.55
CA ASP A 590 -16.76 -20.13 -9.65
C ASP A 590 -15.61 -20.75 -10.42
N LEU A 591 -15.92 -21.48 -11.50
CA LEU A 591 -14.90 -22.10 -12.36
C LEU A 591 -13.92 -21.07 -12.92
N LYS A 592 -14.36 -19.82 -13.14
CA LYS A 592 -13.47 -18.71 -13.51
C LYS A 592 -12.53 -18.32 -12.37
N ILE A 593 -13.04 -18.03 -11.16
CA ILE A 593 -12.19 -17.66 -10.01
C ILE A 593 -11.22 -18.81 -9.68
N PHE A 594 -11.72 -20.04 -9.69
CA PHE A 594 -10.95 -21.27 -9.50
C PHE A 594 -9.83 -21.41 -10.56
N ALA A 595 -10.15 -21.28 -11.85
CA ALA A 595 -9.17 -21.39 -12.94
C ALA A 595 -8.20 -20.20 -13.05
N ASP A 596 -8.51 -19.05 -12.44
CA ASP A 596 -7.57 -17.93 -12.27
C ASP A 596 -6.54 -18.20 -11.15
N ASN A 597 -6.89 -19.03 -10.16
CA ASN A 597 -6.02 -19.39 -9.03
C ASN A 597 -5.38 -20.80 -9.13
N TRP A 598 -5.82 -21.63 -10.08
CA TRP A 598 -5.32 -22.99 -10.35
C TRP A 598 -3.79 -23.10 -10.40
N LEU A 599 -3.23 -24.04 -9.62
CA LEU A 599 -1.78 -24.27 -9.44
C LEU A 599 -0.98 -23.02 -9.01
N ASN A 600 -1.59 -22.04 -8.35
CA ASN A 600 -0.86 -21.15 -7.47
C ASN A 600 -0.49 -21.91 -6.18
N ILE A 601 0.76 -21.81 -5.75
CA ILE A 601 1.32 -22.50 -4.58
C ILE A 601 2.06 -21.45 -3.74
N ASP A 602 1.78 -21.37 -2.44
CA ASP A 602 2.25 -20.31 -1.52
C ASP A 602 3.72 -20.43 -1.06
#